data_AF-A0A5J4PA46-F1
#
_entry.id   AF-A0A5J4PA46-F1
#
_cell.length_a   1.000
_cell.length_b   1.000
_cell.length_c   1.000
_cell.angle_alpha   90.00
_cell.angle_beta   90.00
_cell.angle_gamma   90.00
#
_symmetry.space_group_name_H-M   'P 1'
#
loop_
_entity.id
_entity.type
_entity.pdbx_description
1 polymer ?
#
loop_
_entity_poly.entity_id
_entity_poly.type
_entity_poly.pdbx_seq_one_letter_code
_entity_poly.pdbx_strand_id
1 'polypeptide(L)'
;MLTIKQITENTEAVVRSLEKKHFKGAKEIIDRVIEANNKRRHTQGLLDTNLSEVNTLSKSIGQMVKEGRKEEAESARLRVADIKEKTKALEASMSEADAELQNILYTIPNLPHSSVPEGTRTADNTVERVGGKEATLPPDALPHWELAKKYDLIDFELGVKITGAGFPVYKGKGARLQRALINFFLDEARDA
;
A
#
# COMPACT_ATOMS: atom_id res chain seq x y z
N MET A 1 3.19 0.85 2.57
CA MET A 1 3.92 0.58 1.30
C MET A 1 5.41 0.48 1.60
N LEU A 2 6.17 -0.19 0.74
CA LEU A 2 7.62 -0.18 0.84
C LEU A 2 8.16 1.23 0.60
N THR A 3 9.28 1.56 1.25
CA THR A 3 9.91 2.87 1.04
C THR A 3 10.68 2.86 -0.27
N ILE A 4 10.70 3.99 -0.98
CA ILE A 4 11.48 4.15 -2.21
C ILE A 4 12.95 3.84 -1.95
N LYS A 5 13.49 4.30 -0.81
CA LYS A 5 14.87 4.03 -0.38
C LYS A 5 15.17 2.53 -0.34
N GLN A 6 14.30 1.75 0.31
CA GLN A 6 14.46 0.30 0.38
C GLN A 6 14.43 -0.35 -1.00
N ILE A 7 13.56 0.12 -1.90
CA ILE A 7 13.48 -0.38 -3.27
C ILE A 7 14.74 -0.02 -4.07
N THR A 8 15.26 1.21 -3.96
CA THR A 8 16.42 1.66 -4.76
C THR A 8 17.76 1.16 -4.24
N GLU A 9 17.92 0.99 -2.92
CA GLU A 9 19.19 0.53 -2.33
C GLU A 9 19.32 -1.00 -2.38
N ASN A 10 18.20 -1.72 -2.31
CA ASN A 10 18.18 -3.18 -2.22
C ASN A 10 17.30 -3.83 -3.30
N THR A 11 17.30 -3.27 -4.51
CA THR A 11 16.39 -3.65 -5.62
C THR A 11 16.29 -5.16 -5.81
N GLU A 12 17.43 -5.85 -5.94
CA GLU A 12 17.42 -7.30 -6.17
C GLU A 12 16.84 -8.08 -4.99
N ALA A 13 17.13 -7.65 -3.77
CA ALA A 13 16.60 -8.32 -2.58
C ALA A 13 15.08 -8.12 -2.46
N VAL A 14 14.57 -6.94 -2.84
CA VAL A 14 13.13 -6.68 -2.94
C VAL A 14 12.49 -7.58 -3.99
N VAL A 15 13.07 -7.67 -5.20
CA VAL A 15 12.56 -8.53 -6.28
C VAL A 15 12.53 -9.99 -5.85
N ARG A 16 13.63 -10.53 -5.32
CA ARG A 16 13.69 -11.92 -4.80
C ARG A 16 12.65 -12.17 -3.70
N SER A 17 12.44 -11.20 -2.82
CA SER A 17 11.46 -11.31 -1.73
C SER A 17 10.01 -11.32 -2.23
N LEU A 18 9.73 -10.60 -3.33
CA LEU A 18 8.43 -10.65 -4.00
C LEU A 18 8.25 -11.96 -4.78
N GLU A 19 9.30 -12.46 -5.44
CA GLU A 19 9.30 -13.75 -6.13
C GLU A 19 9.07 -14.92 -5.18
N LYS A 20 9.61 -14.86 -3.94
CA LYS A 20 9.32 -15.81 -2.86
C LYS A 20 7.83 -15.88 -2.49
N LYS A 21 7.07 -14.80 -2.73
CA LYS A 21 5.60 -14.77 -2.57
C LYS A 21 4.86 -15.13 -3.86
N HIS A 22 5.58 -15.55 -4.90
CA HIS A 22 5.08 -15.80 -6.25
C HIS A 22 4.32 -14.59 -6.83
N PHE A 23 4.75 -13.37 -6.47
CA PHE A 23 4.20 -12.15 -7.03
C PHE A 23 4.61 -12.02 -8.50
N LYS A 24 3.63 -12.09 -9.41
CA LYS A 24 3.87 -12.03 -10.85
C LYS A 24 4.34 -10.64 -11.26
N GLY A 25 5.35 -10.58 -12.12
CA GLY A 25 5.88 -9.31 -12.63
C GLY A 25 6.68 -8.53 -11.59
N ALA A 26 7.30 -9.21 -10.62
CA ALA A 26 8.02 -8.57 -9.51
C ALA A 26 9.13 -7.63 -10.00
N LYS A 27 9.89 -8.04 -11.02
CA LYS A 27 10.95 -7.21 -11.57
C LYS A 27 10.38 -6.02 -12.32
N GLU A 28 9.41 -6.26 -13.20
CA GLU A 28 8.77 -5.26 -14.05
C GLU A 28 8.11 -4.16 -13.21
N ILE A 29 7.43 -4.52 -12.11
CA ILE A 29 6.78 -3.51 -11.26
C ILE A 29 7.79 -2.67 -10.50
N ILE A 30 8.91 -3.26 -10.06
CA ILE A 30 9.98 -2.55 -9.36
C ILE A 30 10.74 -1.64 -10.33
N ASP A 31 10.99 -2.09 -11.55
CA ASP A 31 11.59 -1.27 -12.60
C ASP A 31 10.72 -0.03 -12.90
N ARG A 32 9.39 -0.20 -12.96
CA ARG A 32 8.45 0.93 -13.11
C ARG A 32 8.46 1.90 -11.93
N VAL A 33 8.60 1.42 -10.70
CA VAL A 33 8.77 2.30 -9.52
C VAL A 33 10.05 3.14 -9.66
N ILE A 34 11.14 2.51 -10.09
CA ILE A 34 12.42 3.19 -10.28
C ILE A 34 12.31 4.22 -11.41
N GLU A 35 11.68 3.87 -12.53
CA GLU A 35 11.44 4.79 -13.65
C GLU A 35 10.61 6.01 -13.24
N ALA A 36 9.47 5.80 -12.58
CA ALA A 36 8.61 6.88 -12.11
C ALA A 36 9.34 7.79 -11.10
N ASN A 37 10.11 7.21 -10.18
CA ASN A 37 10.92 7.98 -9.24
C ASN A 37 12.06 8.75 -9.94
N ASN A 38 12.69 8.17 -10.97
CA ASN A 38 13.72 8.84 -11.76
C ASN A 38 13.14 10.01 -12.55
N LYS A 39 11.99 9.82 -13.21
CA LYS A 39 11.25 10.90 -13.88
C LYS A 39 10.95 12.03 -12.90
N ARG A 40 10.42 11.71 -11.73
CA ARG A 40 10.15 12.69 -10.68
C ARG A 40 11.40 13.46 -10.24
N ARG A 41 12.50 12.75 -9.93
CA ARG A 41 13.76 13.38 -9.50
C ARG A 41 14.37 14.25 -10.59
N HIS A 42 14.29 13.82 -11.84
CA HIS A 42 14.76 14.60 -12.98
C HIS A 42 13.95 15.88 -13.14
N THR A 43 12.62 15.79 -13.12
CA THR A 43 11.73 16.95 -13.21
C THR A 43 11.94 17.92 -12.05
N GLN A 44 12.11 17.44 -10.82
CA GLN A 44 12.47 18.28 -9.67
C GLN A 44 13.77 19.05 -9.90
N GLY A 45 14.82 18.38 -10.41
CA GLY A 45 16.09 19.04 -10.71
C GLY A 45 15.98 20.14 -11.78
N LEU A 46 15.12 19.95 -12.79
CA LEU A 46 14.82 20.97 -13.79
C LEU A 46 14.04 22.15 -13.17
N LEU A 47 13.05 21.88 -12.33
CA LEU A 47 12.31 22.91 -11.60
C LEU A 47 13.24 23.75 -10.71
N ASP A 48 14.16 23.11 -9.98
CA ASP A 48 15.13 23.79 -9.12
C ASP A 48 16.10 24.67 -9.94
N THR A 49 16.54 24.16 -11.11
CA THR A 49 17.39 24.91 -12.04
C THR A 49 16.66 26.14 -12.59
N ASN A 50 15.41 25.98 -13.05
CA ASN A 50 14.58 27.07 -13.54
C ASN A 50 14.34 28.13 -12.46
N LEU A 51 14.05 27.70 -11.23
CA LEU A 51 13.84 28.61 -10.09
C LEU A 51 15.11 29.42 -9.79
N SER A 52 16.28 28.76 -9.81
CA SER A 52 17.57 29.42 -9.62
C SER A 52 17.87 30.45 -10.72
N GLU A 53 17.62 30.10 -11.98
CA GLU A 53 17.81 30.99 -13.12
C GLU A 53 16.87 32.20 -13.05
N VAL A 54 15.58 32.00 -12.75
CA VAL A 54 14.60 33.08 -12.56
C VAL A 54 15.03 34.02 -11.44
N ASN A 55 15.47 33.50 -10.30
CA ASN A 55 15.93 34.32 -9.17
C ASN A 55 17.17 35.14 -9.53
N THR A 56 18.10 34.54 -10.27
CA THR A 56 19.33 35.22 -10.72
C THR A 56 19.01 36.32 -11.72
N LEU A 57 18.23 36.01 -12.76
CA LEU A 57 17.80 36.99 -13.76
C LEU A 57 16.99 38.12 -13.13
N SER A 58 16.09 37.83 -12.20
CA SER A 58 15.26 38.84 -11.53
C SER A 58 16.10 39.84 -10.74
N LYS A 59 17.18 39.40 -10.07
CA LYS A 59 18.14 40.29 -9.40
C LYS A 59 18.91 41.14 -10.41
N SER A 60 19.40 40.52 -11.49
CA SER A 60 20.16 41.20 -12.54
C SER A 60 19.32 42.24 -13.29
N ILE A 61 18.01 42.00 -13.49
CA ILE A 61 17.09 42.98 -14.10
C ILE A 61 17.01 44.26 -13.25
N GLY A 62 16.89 44.12 -11.93
CA GLY A 62 16.88 45.28 -11.02
C GLY A 62 18.18 46.10 -11.11
N GLN A 63 19.31 45.44 -11.31
CA GLN A 63 20.61 46.09 -11.51
C GLN A 63 20.73 46.75 -12.90
N MET A 64 20.38 46.05 -13.97
CA MET A 64 20.44 46.57 -15.35
C MET A 64 19.56 47.80 -15.54
N VAL A 65 18.38 47.85 -14.90
CA VAL A 65 17.50 49.03 -14.93
C VAL A 65 18.14 50.22 -14.22
N LYS A 66 18.83 50.01 -13.08
CA LYS A 66 19.57 51.08 -12.38
C LYS A 66 20.74 51.61 -13.19
N GLU A 67 21.40 50.73 -13.95
CA GLU A 67 22.53 51.05 -14.84
C GLU A 67 22.09 51.68 -16.18
N GLY A 68 20.78 51.81 -16.44
CA GLY A 68 20.25 52.40 -17.68
C GLY A 68 20.23 51.45 -18.89
N ARG A 69 20.57 50.16 -18.71
CA ARG A 69 20.63 49.13 -19.75
C ARG A 69 19.24 48.54 -20.04
N LYS A 70 18.36 49.34 -20.62
CA LYS A 70 16.93 49.00 -20.79
C LYS A 70 16.68 47.80 -21.72
N GLU A 71 17.42 47.67 -22.82
CA GLU A 71 17.23 46.59 -23.79
C GLU A 71 17.59 45.22 -23.21
N GLU A 72 18.68 45.15 -22.44
CA GLU A 72 19.13 43.92 -21.78
C GLU A 72 18.19 43.50 -20.65
N ALA A 73 17.65 44.47 -19.91
CA ALA A 73 16.63 44.22 -18.89
C ALA A 73 15.35 43.63 -19.51
N GLU A 74 14.94 44.10 -20.68
CA GLU A 74 13.75 43.58 -21.37
C GLU A 74 13.97 42.17 -21.92
N SER A 75 15.13 41.90 -22.51
CA SER A 75 15.51 40.54 -22.92
C SER A 75 15.49 39.55 -21.75
N ALA A 76 16.02 39.96 -20.59
CA ALA A 76 16.00 39.14 -19.39
C ALA A 76 14.57 38.92 -18.84
N ARG A 77 13.66 39.91 -18.96
CA ARG A 77 12.23 39.74 -18.60
C ARG A 77 11.54 38.71 -19.48
N LEU A 78 11.77 38.77 -20.79
CA LEU A 78 11.22 37.80 -21.74
C LEU A 78 11.71 36.39 -21.43
N ARG A 79 13.00 36.23 -21.10
CA ARG A 79 13.56 34.94 -20.67
C ARG A 79 12.93 34.42 -19.38
N VAL A 80 12.71 35.27 -18.38
CA VAL A 80 12.00 34.88 -17.15
C VAL A 80 10.57 34.43 -17.45
N ALA A 81 9.87 35.12 -18.35
CA ALA A 81 8.52 34.73 -18.75
C ALA A 81 8.49 33.36 -19.44
N ASP A 82 9.43 33.09 -20.37
CA ASP A 82 9.59 31.79 -21.04
C ASP A 82 9.90 30.65 -20.06
N ILE A 83 10.82 30.87 -19.12
CA ILE A 83 11.14 29.88 -18.08
C ILE A 83 9.91 29.58 -17.21
N LYS A 84 9.15 30.61 -16.82
CA LYS A 84 7.92 30.43 -16.04
C LYS A 84 6.86 29.62 -16.79
N GLU A 85 6.74 29.80 -18.11
CA GLU A 85 5.80 29.02 -18.91
C GLU A 85 6.23 27.55 -19.01
N LYS A 86 7.52 27.29 -19.24
CA LYS A 86 8.09 25.93 -19.23
C LYS A 86 7.96 25.24 -17.87
N THR A 87 8.03 26.02 -16.78
CA THR A 87 7.90 25.51 -15.41
C THR A 87 6.52 24.90 -15.17
N LYS A 88 5.43 25.47 -15.70
CA LYS A 88 4.07 24.90 -15.56
C LYS A 88 3.97 23.48 -16.12
N ALA A 89 4.59 23.23 -17.27
CA ALA A 89 4.59 21.89 -17.89
C ALA A 89 5.41 20.88 -17.05
N LEU A 90 6.52 21.33 -16.47
CA LEU A 90 7.33 20.51 -15.57
C LEU A 90 6.59 20.20 -14.25
N GLU A 91 5.87 21.16 -13.67
CA GLU A 91 5.05 20.95 -12.47
C GLU A 91 3.96 19.89 -12.71
N ALA A 92 3.26 19.95 -13.84
CA ALA A 92 2.28 18.95 -14.23
C ALA A 92 2.92 17.55 -14.39
N SER A 93 4.03 17.47 -15.11
CA SER A 93 4.79 16.21 -15.31
C SER A 93 5.29 15.62 -13.98
N MET A 94 5.70 16.47 -13.04
CA MET A 94 6.11 16.04 -11.70
C MET A 94 4.92 15.47 -10.92
N SER A 95 3.77 16.15 -10.92
CA SER A 95 2.56 15.68 -10.26
C SER A 95 2.08 14.34 -10.83
N GLU A 96 2.15 14.17 -12.15
CA GLU A 96 1.81 12.90 -12.81
C GLU A 96 2.76 11.77 -12.40
N ALA A 97 4.07 12.03 -12.38
CA ALA A 97 5.08 11.05 -11.97
C ALA A 97 4.93 10.65 -10.49
N ASP A 98 4.61 11.61 -9.61
CA ASP A 98 4.31 11.33 -8.21
C ASP A 98 3.05 10.48 -8.04
N ALA A 99 1.98 10.80 -8.77
CA ALA A 99 0.73 10.02 -8.74
C ALA A 99 0.94 8.60 -9.27
N GLU A 100 1.65 8.44 -10.39
CA GLU A 100 2.01 7.14 -10.94
C GLU A 100 2.83 6.31 -9.94
N LEU A 101 3.86 6.92 -9.35
CA LEU A 101 4.71 6.28 -8.35
C LEU A 101 3.90 5.78 -7.15
N GLN A 102 3.01 6.61 -6.59
CA GLN A 102 2.14 6.23 -5.48
C GLN A 102 1.20 5.08 -5.87
N ASN A 103 0.57 5.16 -7.04
CA ASN A 103 -0.34 4.12 -7.53
C ASN A 103 0.37 2.78 -7.68
N ILE A 104 1.59 2.76 -8.21
CA ILE A 104 2.38 1.52 -8.31
C ILE A 104 2.71 0.99 -6.91
N LEU A 105 3.19 1.85 -6.01
CA LEU A 105 3.56 1.45 -4.64
C LEU A 105 2.39 0.85 -3.84
N TYR A 106 1.14 1.25 -4.09
CA TYR A 106 -0.04 0.65 -3.46
C TYR A 106 -0.30 -0.80 -3.89
N THR A 107 0.15 -1.18 -5.08
CA THR A 107 -0.06 -2.55 -5.60
C THR A 107 0.98 -3.54 -5.09
N ILE A 108 2.10 -3.05 -4.55
CA ILE A 108 3.22 -3.91 -4.10
C ILE A 108 2.93 -4.39 -2.67
N PRO A 109 2.85 -5.72 -2.44
CA PRO A 109 2.60 -6.25 -1.12
C PRO A 109 3.81 -6.09 -0.20
N ASN A 110 3.60 -6.30 1.11
CA ASN A 110 4.72 -6.30 2.05
C ASN A 110 5.69 -7.48 1.77
N LEU A 111 6.98 -7.24 2.01
CA LEU A 111 8.01 -8.27 1.87
C LEU A 111 7.91 -9.27 3.03
N PRO A 112 8.02 -10.58 2.75
CA PRO A 112 8.06 -11.57 3.80
C PRO A 112 9.34 -11.40 4.62
N HIS A 113 9.25 -11.63 5.94
CA HIS A 113 10.44 -11.67 6.78
C HIS A 113 11.32 -12.88 6.39
N SER A 114 12.63 -12.81 6.64
CA SER A 114 13.58 -13.87 6.28
C SER A 114 13.24 -15.23 6.90
N SER A 115 12.62 -15.22 8.09
CA SER A 115 12.18 -16.43 8.81
C SER A 115 10.92 -17.10 8.24
N VAL A 116 10.18 -16.44 7.33
CA VAL A 116 8.96 -17.00 6.76
C VAL A 116 9.35 -18.04 5.71
N PRO A 117 8.87 -19.29 5.76
CA PRO A 117 9.18 -20.29 4.74
C PRO A 117 8.58 -19.90 3.37
N GLU A 118 9.19 -20.38 2.29
CA GLU A 118 8.61 -20.25 0.95
C GLU A 118 7.50 -21.30 0.76
N GLY A 119 6.42 -20.92 0.06
CA GLY A 119 5.28 -21.81 -0.17
C GLY A 119 4.26 -21.22 -1.14
N THR A 120 3.58 -22.11 -1.86
CA THR A 120 2.56 -21.78 -2.87
C THR A 120 1.14 -22.07 -2.38
N ARG A 121 0.99 -22.97 -1.40
CA ARG A 121 -0.28 -23.50 -0.91
C ARG A 121 -0.27 -23.66 0.60
N THR A 122 -1.45 -23.79 1.19
CA THR A 122 -1.62 -24.03 2.63
C THR A 122 -0.92 -25.28 3.14
N ALA A 123 -0.69 -26.28 2.27
CA ALA A 123 0.04 -27.50 2.60
C ALA A 123 1.55 -27.29 2.79
N ASP A 124 2.11 -26.15 2.34
CA ASP A 124 3.52 -25.83 2.50
C ASP A 124 3.79 -25.11 3.85
N ASN A 125 2.75 -24.83 4.64
CA ASN A 125 2.87 -24.21 5.96
C ASN A 125 3.53 -25.17 6.97
N THR A 126 4.43 -24.64 7.80
CA THR A 126 5.06 -25.39 8.90
C THR A 126 4.20 -25.40 10.16
N VAL A 127 4.14 -26.56 10.83
CA VAL A 127 3.52 -26.70 12.15
C VAL A 127 4.56 -26.34 13.22
N GLU A 128 4.45 -25.13 13.78
CA GLU A 128 5.40 -24.65 14.80
C GLU A 128 5.18 -25.27 16.18
N ARG A 129 3.91 -25.51 16.55
CA ARG A 129 3.54 -26.10 17.84
C ARG A 129 2.18 -26.76 17.75
N VAL A 130 2.06 -27.93 18.36
CA VAL A 130 0.78 -28.59 18.63
C VAL A 130 0.52 -28.53 20.13
N GLY A 131 -0.72 -28.24 20.53
CA GLY A 131 -1.10 -28.09 21.93
C GLY A 131 -2.48 -28.68 22.21
N GLY A 132 -2.68 -29.09 23.47
CA GLY A 132 -3.91 -29.77 23.90
C GLY A 132 -3.87 -31.28 23.63
N LYS A 133 -4.92 -31.97 24.07
CA LYS A 133 -5.19 -33.35 23.69
C LYS A 133 -6.21 -33.32 22.55
N GLU A 134 -5.93 -33.99 21.44
CA GLU A 134 -6.92 -34.17 20.39
C GLU A 134 -8.17 -34.84 20.99
N ALA A 135 -9.33 -34.23 20.77
CA ALA A 135 -10.58 -34.77 21.25
C ALA A 135 -10.87 -36.07 20.47
N THR A 136 -11.03 -37.18 21.19
CA THR A 136 -11.53 -38.41 20.58
C THR A 136 -13.02 -38.22 20.29
N LEU A 137 -13.36 -38.07 19.01
CA LEU A 137 -14.74 -37.92 18.56
C LEU A 137 -15.40 -39.29 18.45
N PRO A 138 -16.69 -39.43 18.82
CA PRO A 138 -17.43 -40.66 18.60
C PRO A 138 -17.74 -40.85 17.10
N PRO A 139 -18.01 -42.08 16.63
CA PRO A 139 -18.29 -42.37 15.21
C PRO A 139 -19.48 -41.61 14.63
N ASP A 140 -20.42 -41.17 15.47
CA ASP A 140 -21.61 -40.41 15.12
C ASP A 140 -21.48 -38.90 15.40
N ALA A 141 -20.24 -38.41 15.56
CA ALA A 141 -19.98 -36.99 15.75
C ALA A 141 -20.55 -36.16 14.59
N LEU A 142 -21.38 -35.18 14.94
CA LEU A 142 -22.02 -34.31 13.95
C LEU A 142 -21.18 -33.05 13.73
N PRO A 143 -21.11 -32.54 12.49
CA PRO A 143 -20.51 -31.26 12.22
C PRO A 143 -21.30 -30.12 12.88
N HIS A 144 -20.64 -28.98 13.08
CA HIS A 144 -21.21 -27.88 13.86
C HIS A 144 -22.54 -27.34 13.29
N TRP A 145 -22.76 -27.36 11.97
CA TRP A 145 -23.99 -26.86 11.36
C TRP A 145 -25.21 -27.76 11.66
N GLU A 146 -25.01 -29.07 11.73
CA GLU A 146 -26.06 -30.01 12.15
C GLU A 146 -26.36 -29.89 13.64
N LEU A 147 -25.33 -29.72 14.48
CA LEU A 147 -25.51 -29.42 15.90
C LEU A 147 -26.28 -28.11 16.10
N ALA A 148 -25.96 -27.08 15.32
CA ALA A 148 -26.64 -25.79 15.38
C ALA A 148 -28.14 -25.93 15.08
N LYS A 149 -28.51 -26.72 14.07
CA LYS A 149 -29.92 -27.02 13.74
C LYS A 149 -30.58 -27.90 14.80
N LYS A 150 -29.92 -28.98 15.23
CA LYS A 150 -30.40 -29.94 16.25
C LYS A 150 -30.77 -29.26 17.56
N TYR A 151 -29.97 -28.27 17.98
CA TYR A 151 -30.16 -27.56 19.25
C TYR A 151 -30.79 -26.16 19.09
N ASP A 152 -31.30 -25.83 17.89
CA ASP A 152 -31.91 -24.54 17.55
C ASP A 152 -31.04 -23.31 17.94
N LEU A 153 -29.73 -23.41 17.70
CA LEU A 153 -28.74 -22.40 18.08
C LEU A 153 -28.50 -21.37 16.98
N ILE A 154 -28.57 -21.79 15.72
CA ILE A 154 -28.30 -20.95 14.54
C ILE A 154 -29.33 -21.27 13.46
N ASP A 155 -29.92 -20.23 12.90
CA ASP A 155 -30.84 -20.27 11.78
C ASP A 155 -30.15 -19.77 10.51
N PHE A 156 -29.67 -20.71 9.70
CA PHE A 156 -29.00 -20.40 8.44
C PHE A 156 -30.01 -20.02 7.35
N GLU A 157 -31.20 -20.65 7.34
CA GLU A 157 -32.24 -20.39 6.34
C GLU A 157 -32.78 -18.97 6.48
N LEU A 158 -33.05 -18.52 7.71
CA LEU A 158 -33.46 -17.15 7.98
C LEU A 158 -32.37 -16.15 7.57
N GLY A 159 -31.11 -16.44 7.87
CA GLY A 159 -30.00 -15.56 7.49
C GLY A 159 -29.81 -15.41 5.99
N VAL A 160 -30.00 -16.50 5.23
CA VAL A 160 -30.07 -16.45 3.76
C VAL A 160 -31.24 -15.61 3.29
N LYS A 161 -32.41 -15.74 3.92
CA LYS A 161 -33.63 -15.01 3.53
C LYS A 161 -33.51 -13.50 3.74
N ILE A 162 -32.92 -13.06 4.85
CA ILE A 162 -32.87 -11.63 5.21
C ILE A 162 -31.63 -10.91 4.67
N THR A 163 -30.55 -11.66 4.35
CA THR A 163 -29.28 -11.06 3.88
C THR A 163 -28.75 -11.76 2.63
N GLY A 164 -28.54 -13.08 2.67
CA GLY A 164 -27.97 -13.86 1.57
C GLY A 164 -27.09 -15.03 2.03
N ALA A 165 -26.47 -15.73 1.08
CA ALA A 165 -25.57 -16.84 1.38
C ALA A 165 -24.40 -16.42 2.30
N GLY A 166 -24.09 -17.24 3.31
CA GLY A 166 -23.00 -16.98 4.25
C GLY A 166 -23.37 -16.19 5.51
N PHE A 167 -24.65 -15.84 5.71
CA PHE A 167 -25.10 -15.10 6.89
C PHE A 167 -25.87 -16.01 7.86
N PRO A 168 -25.34 -16.29 9.07
CA PRO A 168 -26.06 -17.02 10.11
C PRO A 168 -26.88 -16.10 11.03
N VAL A 169 -28.06 -16.54 11.47
CA VAL A 169 -28.80 -15.88 12.56
C VAL A 169 -28.67 -16.70 13.85
N TYR A 170 -27.92 -16.19 14.82
CA TYR A 170 -27.78 -16.84 16.13
C TYR A 170 -29.04 -16.64 16.98
N LYS A 171 -29.52 -17.72 17.61
CA LYS A 171 -30.75 -17.73 18.42
C LYS A 171 -30.48 -18.20 19.84
N GLY A 172 -31.30 -17.74 20.79
CA GLY A 172 -31.35 -18.22 22.17
C GLY A 172 -29.97 -18.47 22.81
N LYS A 173 -29.68 -19.73 23.10
CA LYS A 173 -28.40 -20.15 23.71
C LYS A 173 -27.20 -19.93 22.78
N GLY A 174 -27.36 -20.07 21.46
CA GLY A 174 -26.31 -19.81 20.48
C GLY A 174 -25.89 -18.33 20.48
N ALA A 175 -26.87 -17.41 20.48
CA ALA A 175 -26.61 -15.98 20.59
C ALA A 175 -25.93 -15.62 21.93
N ARG A 176 -26.38 -16.23 23.03
CA ARG A 176 -25.76 -16.04 24.34
C ARG A 176 -24.30 -16.54 24.37
N LEU A 177 -24.01 -17.69 23.78
CA LEU A 177 -22.66 -18.25 23.71
C LEU A 177 -21.72 -17.34 22.92
N GLN A 178 -22.14 -16.86 21.75
CA GLN A 178 -21.35 -15.94 20.93
C GLN A 178 -20.98 -14.67 21.71
N ARG A 179 -21.97 -14.07 22.42
CA ARG A 179 -21.72 -12.89 23.26
C ARG A 179 -20.80 -13.20 24.45
N ALA A 180 -20.95 -14.37 25.07
CA ALA A 180 -20.09 -14.78 26.18
C ALA A 180 -18.63 -14.93 25.73
N LEU A 181 -18.39 -15.53 24.56
CA LEU A 181 -17.04 -15.64 23.98
C LEU A 181 -16.43 -14.27 23.67
N ILE A 182 -17.22 -13.34 23.10
CA ILE A 182 -16.77 -11.96 22.86
C ILE A 182 -16.32 -11.30 24.17
N ASN A 183 -17.15 -11.34 25.21
CA ASN A 183 -16.82 -10.73 26.49
C ASN A 183 -15.59 -11.40 27.14
N PHE A 184 -15.55 -12.74 27.13
CA PHE A 184 -14.41 -13.49 27.64
C PHE A 184 -13.09 -13.06 26.99
N PHE A 185 -13.03 -13.00 25.66
CA PHE A 185 -11.81 -12.56 24.97
C PHE A 185 -11.46 -11.09 25.22
N LEU A 186 -12.47 -10.21 25.42
CA LEU A 186 -12.22 -8.81 25.76
C LEU A 186 -11.65 -8.65 27.18
N ASP A 187 -12.15 -9.42 28.14
CA ASP A 187 -11.68 -9.40 29.53
C ASP A 187 -10.26 -10.02 29.61
N GLU A 188 -10.03 -11.19 29.00
CA GLU A 188 -8.70 -11.82 28.97
C GLU A 188 -7.64 -10.94 28.28
N ALA A 189 -8.00 -10.25 27.20
CA ALA A 189 -7.08 -9.35 26.51
C ALA A 189 -6.77 -8.07 27.31
N ARG A 190 -7.65 -7.67 28.24
CA ARG A 190 -7.39 -6.55 29.16
C ARG A 190 -6.39 -6.96 30.26
N ASP A 191 -6.47 -8.21 30.69
CA ASP A 191 -5.71 -8.73 31.83
C ASP A 191 -4.32 -9.29 31.44
N ALA A 192 -4.03 -9.44 30.13
CA ALA A 192 -2.77 -9.89 29.56
C ALA A 192 -1.73 -8.76 29.37
#